data_AF-A0A970A5C7-F1
#
_entry.id   AF-A0A970A5C7-F1
#
_cell.length_a   1.000
_cell.length_b   1.000
_cell.length_c   1.000
_cell.angle_alpha   90.00
_cell.angle_beta   90.00
_cell.angle_gamma   90.00
#
_symmetry.space_group_name_H-M   'P 1'
#
loop_
_entity.id
_entity.type
_entity.pdbx_description
1 polymer ?
#
loop_
_entity_poly.entity_id
_entity_poly.type
_entity_poly.pdbx_seq_one_letter_code
_entity_poly.pdbx_strand_id
1 'polypeptide(L)'
;MRTKTLQLNKIFLVITVITGVVITCGVFAFANNEADITITIECFYFNACASCNEETKLLQQFQDLIGETQSHVKIIYRMHNTFHANETEILKQYYEKYNIPGNERYMPILFIGDTYLPGEDEIKAGLKQAVNEQMQKNGMDTPDLSWQVAGDKQKKYTVTYTKTNDTELIYFYLPSCGDCEKVEKVLDRLPGSVKLEQGNELINSKIKIIKLNAGEEDNLDILKARFEYLNVPVEEQQVPIVFLGDTWISGASNIQSKLENAILSGHGIGTVQVLTTGESKPSDAGVLNLLSVFLTGLVNGLSPCSLSMLILFFSLLISNEKVKLLGAGITFIAGKFLAFILLGTLLYRFFVNAEFSLVSNSVKSHSCLCGFCFYHFKHT
;
A
#
# COMPACT_ATOMS: atom_id res chain seq x y z
N MET A 1 66.08 -69.15 -10.93
CA MET A 1 64.86 -68.96 -10.11
C MET A 1 64.86 -67.69 -9.24
N ARG A 2 66.02 -67.09 -8.91
CA ARG A 2 66.11 -65.95 -7.95
C ARG A 2 65.73 -64.56 -8.50
N THR A 3 65.70 -64.38 -9.83
CA THR A 3 65.43 -63.09 -10.48
C THR A 3 63.93 -62.84 -10.74
N LYS A 4 63.11 -63.88 -10.89
CA LYS A 4 61.65 -63.75 -11.06
C LYS A 4 60.95 -63.35 -9.75
N THR A 5 61.41 -63.84 -8.61
CA THR A 5 60.85 -63.50 -7.28
C THR A 5 61.09 -62.05 -6.87
N LEU A 6 62.22 -61.45 -7.28
CA LEU A 6 62.52 -60.05 -6.98
C LEU A 6 61.67 -59.07 -7.82
N GLN A 7 61.35 -59.45 -9.06
CA GLN A 7 60.46 -58.69 -9.95
C GLN A 7 59.01 -58.73 -9.46
N LEU A 8 58.54 -59.89 -8.99
CA LEU A 8 57.19 -60.06 -8.46
C LEU A 8 56.95 -59.20 -7.19
N ASN A 9 57.93 -59.13 -6.28
CA ASN A 9 57.81 -58.31 -5.07
C ASN A 9 57.81 -56.80 -5.36
N LYS A 10 58.51 -56.34 -6.40
CA LYS A 10 58.47 -54.93 -6.81
C LYS A 10 57.12 -54.56 -7.41
N ILE A 11 56.54 -55.45 -8.21
CA ILE A 11 55.20 -55.24 -8.80
C ILE A 11 54.14 -55.23 -7.69
N PHE A 12 54.23 -56.14 -6.71
CA PHE A 12 53.31 -56.17 -5.58
C PHE A 12 53.40 -54.91 -4.72
N LEU A 13 54.61 -54.42 -4.44
CA LEU A 13 54.81 -53.17 -3.69
C LEU A 13 54.24 -51.94 -4.43
N VAL A 14 54.44 -51.87 -5.75
CA VAL A 14 53.90 -50.78 -6.59
C VAL A 14 52.37 -50.84 -6.64
N ILE A 15 51.78 -52.02 -6.76
CA ILE A 15 50.32 -52.18 -6.74
C ILE A 15 49.76 -51.74 -5.39
N THR A 16 50.36 -52.15 -4.26
CA THR A 16 49.90 -51.76 -2.92
C THR A 16 50.03 -50.26 -2.65
N VAL A 17 51.07 -49.61 -3.19
CA VAL A 17 51.21 -48.14 -3.12
C VAL A 17 50.16 -47.45 -4.00
N ILE A 18 49.88 -47.97 -5.20
CA ILE A 18 48.86 -47.41 -6.09
C ILE A 18 47.45 -47.58 -5.50
N THR A 19 47.09 -48.76 -4.97
CA THR A 19 45.80 -48.92 -4.27
C THR A 19 45.73 -48.10 -3.00
N GLY A 20 46.84 -47.96 -2.24
CA GLY A 20 46.91 -47.07 -1.09
C GLY A 20 46.67 -45.60 -1.44
N VAL A 21 47.26 -45.11 -2.54
CA VAL A 21 47.09 -43.74 -3.05
C VAL A 21 45.69 -43.53 -3.63
N VAL A 22 45.10 -44.52 -4.29
CA VAL A 22 43.72 -44.44 -4.79
C VAL A 22 42.70 -44.44 -3.65
N ILE A 23 42.97 -45.16 -2.54
CA ILE A 23 42.12 -45.15 -1.35
C ILE A 23 42.25 -43.82 -0.60
N THR A 24 43.45 -43.24 -0.47
CA THR A 24 43.61 -41.92 0.15
C THR A 24 43.09 -40.78 -0.73
N CYS A 25 43.27 -40.82 -2.06
CA CYS A 25 42.65 -39.86 -2.98
C CYS A 25 41.12 -40.05 -3.09
N GLY A 26 40.60 -41.27 -2.92
CA GLY A 26 39.16 -41.54 -2.92
C GLY A 26 38.42 -41.00 -1.70
N VAL A 27 39.12 -40.79 -0.58
CA VAL A 27 38.55 -40.19 0.64
C VAL A 27 38.53 -38.66 0.58
N PHE A 28 39.34 -38.02 -0.29
CA PHE A 28 39.34 -36.56 -0.47
C PHE A 28 38.39 -36.05 -1.58
N ALA A 29 37.61 -36.92 -2.23
CA ALA A 29 36.71 -36.55 -3.32
C ALA A 29 35.22 -36.40 -2.92
N PHE A 30 34.91 -36.37 -1.62
CA PHE A 30 33.60 -36.01 -1.08
C PHE A 30 33.87 -35.01 0.06
N ALA A 31 33.39 -33.76 0.11
CA ALA A 31 32.24 -33.14 -0.50
C ALA A 31 32.54 -31.65 -0.71
N ASN A 32 32.31 -31.14 -1.92
CA ASN A 32 32.02 -29.74 -2.15
C ASN A 32 30.83 -29.69 -3.10
N ASN A 33 29.66 -29.97 -2.53
CA ASN A 33 28.37 -29.54 -3.05
C ASN A 33 27.65 -28.95 -1.84
N GLU A 34 28.12 -27.79 -1.36
CA GLU A 34 27.24 -26.92 -0.59
C GLU A 34 26.17 -26.47 -1.58
N ALA A 35 24.96 -27.01 -1.44
CA ALA A 35 23.83 -26.50 -2.19
C ALA A 35 23.58 -25.07 -1.70
N ASP A 36 23.72 -24.08 -2.59
CA ASP A 36 23.37 -22.70 -2.29
C ASP A 36 21.89 -22.64 -1.90
N ILE A 37 21.61 -22.41 -0.62
CA ILE A 37 20.26 -22.29 -0.08
C ILE A 37 19.69 -20.97 -0.59
N THR A 38 18.68 -21.04 -1.45
CA THR A 38 17.97 -19.85 -1.94
C THR A 38 16.69 -19.64 -1.15
N ILE A 39 16.50 -18.45 -0.60
CA ILE A 39 15.30 -18.04 0.14
C ILE A 39 14.66 -16.89 -0.61
N THR A 40 13.44 -17.09 -1.09
CA THR A 40 12.66 -16.00 -1.71
C THR A 40 11.75 -15.37 -0.67
N ILE A 41 11.70 -14.04 -0.67
CA ILE A 41 10.77 -13.24 0.15
C ILE A 41 9.91 -12.45 -0.80
N GLU A 42 8.61 -12.75 -0.80
CA GLU A 42 7.60 -12.08 -1.62
C GLU A 42 7.00 -10.95 -0.77
N CYS A 43 7.23 -9.70 -1.15
CA CYS A 43 6.78 -8.52 -0.42
C CYS A 43 5.71 -7.79 -1.21
N PHE A 44 4.50 -7.71 -0.65
CA PHE A 44 3.46 -6.85 -1.18
C PHE A 44 3.39 -5.57 -0.36
N TYR A 45 3.46 -4.43 -1.03
CA TYR A 45 3.40 -3.10 -0.42
C TYR A 45 2.52 -2.19 -1.27
N PHE A 46 2.19 -1.00 -0.75
CA PHE A 46 1.41 0.01 -1.48
C PHE A 46 2.24 1.28 -1.62
N ASN A 47 2.49 1.71 -2.85
CA ASN A 47 3.09 3.00 -3.12
C ASN A 47 2.50 3.62 -4.39
N ALA A 48 1.73 4.69 -4.22
CA ALA A 48 1.22 5.47 -5.35
C ALA A 48 2.14 6.65 -5.73
N CYS A 49 3.17 6.94 -4.93
CA CYS A 49 3.96 8.16 -5.01
C CYS A 49 5.24 7.95 -5.83
N ALA A 50 5.40 8.78 -6.88
CA ALA A 50 6.52 8.70 -7.83
C ALA A 50 7.90 8.86 -7.18
N SER A 51 7.98 9.67 -6.13
CA SER A 51 9.25 10.04 -5.47
C SER A 51 9.47 9.32 -4.15
N CYS A 52 8.47 8.59 -3.67
CA CYS A 52 8.56 7.86 -2.42
C CYS A 52 9.31 6.56 -2.72
N ASN A 53 10.58 6.50 -2.36
CA ASN A 53 11.43 5.31 -2.54
C ASN A 53 11.08 4.19 -1.54
N GLU A 54 9.78 3.86 -1.40
CA GLU A 54 9.28 2.93 -0.38
C GLU A 54 9.87 1.54 -0.55
N GLU A 55 10.02 1.06 -1.79
CA GLU A 55 10.66 -0.22 -2.08
C GLU A 55 12.08 -0.28 -1.52
N THR A 56 12.91 0.73 -1.81
CA THR A 56 14.29 0.80 -1.31
C THR A 56 14.35 0.85 0.22
N LYS A 57 13.47 1.63 0.86
CA LYS A 57 13.40 1.72 2.33
C LYS A 57 13.05 0.37 2.96
N LEU A 58 12.03 -0.30 2.42
CA LEU A 58 11.61 -1.63 2.88
C LEU A 58 12.72 -2.66 2.69
N LEU A 59 13.36 -2.69 1.52
CA LEU A 59 14.50 -3.57 1.25
C LEU A 59 15.63 -3.36 2.26
N GLN A 60 16.00 -2.12 2.52
CA GLN A 60 17.04 -1.81 3.49
C GLN A 60 16.64 -2.24 4.91
N GLN A 61 15.40 -1.98 5.32
CA GLN A 61 14.88 -2.46 6.61
C GLN A 61 14.94 -3.98 6.72
N PHE A 62 14.57 -4.72 5.67
CA PHE A 62 14.61 -6.18 5.68
C PHE A 62 16.05 -6.70 5.80
N GLN A 63 16.98 -6.09 5.07
CA GLN A 63 18.40 -6.42 5.14
C GLN A 63 18.96 -6.15 6.54
N ASP A 64 18.61 -5.02 7.16
CA ASP A 64 19.04 -4.67 8.53
C ASP A 64 18.48 -5.65 9.58
N LEU A 65 17.22 -6.05 9.44
CA LEU A 65 16.57 -7.02 10.35
C LEU A 65 17.19 -8.42 10.25
N ILE A 66 17.50 -8.87 9.03
CA ILE A 66 18.08 -10.20 8.79
C ILE A 66 19.55 -10.21 9.24
N GLY A 67 20.30 -9.17 8.87
CA GLY A 67 21.74 -9.06 9.10
C GLY A 67 22.57 -9.88 8.09
N GLU A 68 23.86 -10.07 8.40
CA GLU A 68 24.75 -10.85 7.55
C GLU A 68 24.31 -12.33 7.50
N THR A 69 24.18 -12.85 6.28
CA THR A 69 23.88 -14.26 6.01
C THR A 69 25.16 -15.03 5.71
N GLN A 70 25.13 -16.35 5.90
CA GLN A 70 26.27 -17.23 5.60
C GLN A 70 26.52 -17.26 4.09
N SER A 71 27.76 -17.43 3.65
CA SER A 71 28.15 -17.30 2.23
C SER A 71 27.44 -18.26 1.26
N HIS A 72 26.81 -19.33 1.76
CA HIS A 72 26.03 -20.30 0.97
C HIS A 72 24.51 -20.03 1.00
N VAL A 73 24.06 -18.89 1.53
CA VAL A 73 22.64 -18.50 1.59
C VAL A 73 22.40 -17.28 0.70
N LYS A 74 21.49 -17.40 -0.26
CA LYS A 74 21.08 -16.33 -1.16
C LYS A 74 19.64 -15.94 -0.89
N ILE A 75 19.41 -14.68 -0.51
CA ILE A 75 18.05 -14.14 -0.34
C ILE A 75 17.64 -13.39 -1.62
N ILE A 76 16.46 -13.73 -2.16
CA ILE A 76 15.84 -13.07 -3.31
C ILE A 76 14.60 -12.33 -2.81
N TYR A 77 14.59 -11.01 -2.97
CA TYR A 77 13.41 -10.20 -2.69
C TYR A 77 12.63 -9.99 -3.97
N ARG A 78 11.34 -10.32 -3.95
CA ARG A 78 10.37 -10.03 -5.01
C ARG A 78 9.40 -8.99 -4.47
N MET A 79 9.45 -7.78 -5.03
CA MET A 79 8.71 -6.62 -4.54
C MET A 79 7.50 -6.36 -5.44
N HIS A 80 6.32 -6.29 -4.84
CA HIS A 80 5.05 -6.18 -5.54
C HIS A 80 4.28 -4.94 -5.06
N ASN A 81 4.19 -3.93 -5.93
CA ASN A 81 3.45 -2.71 -5.64
C ASN A 81 1.96 -2.88 -5.97
N THR A 82 1.15 -3.11 -4.94
CA THR A 82 -0.31 -3.30 -5.01
C THR A 82 -1.08 -2.04 -5.42
N PHE A 83 -0.41 -0.92 -5.64
CA PHE A 83 -1.03 0.19 -6.37
C PHE A 83 -1.47 -0.26 -7.78
N HIS A 84 -0.69 -1.15 -8.42
CA HIS A 84 -1.00 -1.71 -9.72
C HIS A 84 -1.99 -2.88 -9.62
N ALA A 85 -2.92 -2.93 -10.58
CA ALA A 85 -4.02 -3.88 -10.56
C ALA A 85 -3.57 -5.35 -10.70
N ASN A 86 -2.53 -5.61 -11.51
CA ASN A 86 -1.93 -6.93 -11.67
C ASN A 86 -1.36 -7.44 -10.34
N GLU A 87 -0.58 -6.62 -9.64
CA GLU A 87 0.02 -6.97 -8.34
C GLU A 87 -1.04 -7.18 -7.26
N THR A 88 -2.13 -6.39 -7.30
CA THR A 88 -3.28 -6.60 -6.42
C THR A 88 -3.94 -7.96 -6.65
N GLU A 89 -4.03 -8.43 -7.91
CA GLU A 89 -4.64 -9.72 -8.22
C GLU A 89 -3.73 -10.90 -7.85
N ILE A 90 -2.40 -10.73 -7.93
CA ILE A 90 -1.44 -11.69 -7.40
C ILE A 90 -1.59 -11.80 -5.88
N LEU A 91 -1.66 -10.67 -5.17
CA LEU A 91 -1.86 -10.65 -3.71
C LEU A 91 -3.11 -11.41 -3.26
N LYS A 92 -4.24 -11.29 -3.99
CA LYS A 92 -5.46 -12.04 -3.67
C LYS A 92 -5.23 -13.54 -3.68
N GLN A 93 -4.45 -14.04 -4.63
CA GLN A 93 -4.11 -15.46 -4.72
C GLN A 93 -3.23 -15.90 -3.54
N TYR A 94 -2.36 -15.02 -3.03
CA TYR A 94 -1.64 -15.25 -1.79
C TYR A 94 -2.56 -15.30 -0.57
N TYR A 95 -3.54 -14.38 -0.46
CA TYR A 95 -4.53 -14.44 0.63
C TYR A 95 -5.30 -15.75 0.66
N GLU A 96 -5.71 -16.26 -0.50
CA GLU A 96 -6.39 -17.55 -0.61
C GLU A 96 -5.46 -18.71 -0.23
N LYS A 97 -4.25 -18.75 -0.81
CA LYS A 97 -3.29 -19.83 -0.58
C LYS A 97 -2.88 -19.96 0.89
N TYR A 98 -2.59 -18.85 1.55
CA TYR A 98 -2.15 -18.84 2.95
C TYR A 98 -3.33 -18.76 3.94
N ASN A 99 -4.57 -18.76 3.44
CA ASN A 99 -5.80 -18.64 4.24
C ASN A 99 -5.78 -17.43 5.18
N ILE A 100 -5.29 -16.27 4.70
CA ILE A 100 -5.10 -15.08 5.54
C ILE A 100 -6.46 -14.48 5.90
N PRO A 101 -6.78 -14.34 7.20
CA PRO A 101 -8.05 -13.79 7.64
C PRO A 101 -8.12 -12.28 7.38
N GLY A 102 -9.32 -11.74 7.19
CA GLY A 102 -9.51 -10.35 6.76
C GLY A 102 -8.88 -9.30 7.68
N ASN A 103 -8.80 -9.58 8.98
CA ASN A 103 -8.19 -8.72 9.99
C ASN A 103 -6.64 -8.72 9.98
N GLU A 104 -6.00 -9.58 9.17
CA GLU A 104 -4.55 -9.65 9.01
C GLU A 104 -4.09 -9.18 7.60
N ARG A 105 -5.01 -8.65 6.80
CA ARG A 105 -4.74 -8.17 5.43
C ARG A 105 -4.33 -6.71 5.44
N TYR A 106 -3.18 -6.40 6.03
CA TYR A 106 -2.59 -5.07 6.01
C TYR A 106 -1.16 -5.09 5.46
N MET A 107 -0.77 -3.95 4.87
CA MET A 107 0.49 -3.77 4.15
C MET A 107 1.55 -3.09 5.04
N PRO A 108 2.85 -3.29 4.76
CA PRO A 108 3.38 -4.30 3.84
C PRO A 108 3.15 -5.71 4.41
N ILE A 109 3.05 -6.73 3.55
CA ILE A 109 2.96 -8.14 3.96
C ILE A 109 4.04 -8.96 3.27
N LEU A 110 4.76 -9.77 4.04
CA LEU A 110 5.81 -10.66 3.53
C LEU A 110 5.33 -12.11 3.52
N PHE A 111 5.72 -12.86 2.49
CA PHE A 111 5.59 -14.31 2.44
C PHE A 111 6.97 -14.94 2.31
N ILE A 112 7.24 -15.94 3.14
CA ILE A 112 8.52 -16.65 3.20
C ILE A 112 8.27 -18.12 3.52
N GLY A 113 8.50 -18.98 2.52
CA GLY A 113 8.11 -20.40 2.56
C GLY A 113 6.62 -20.55 2.88
N ASP A 114 6.30 -21.24 3.98
CA ASP A 114 4.93 -21.50 4.44
C ASP A 114 4.38 -20.44 5.42
N THR A 115 5.15 -19.40 5.74
CA THR A 115 4.80 -18.37 6.72
C THR A 115 4.54 -17.03 6.03
N TYR A 116 3.69 -16.20 6.65
CA TYR A 116 3.50 -14.79 6.27
C TYR A 116 3.66 -13.86 7.49
N LEU A 117 4.03 -12.60 7.23
CA LEU A 117 4.23 -11.56 8.24
C LEU A 117 3.51 -10.28 7.78
N PRO A 118 2.32 -9.97 8.32
CA PRO A 118 1.55 -8.78 7.94
C PRO A 118 1.97 -7.57 8.77
N GLY A 119 2.23 -6.43 8.15
CA GLY A 119 2.54 -5.17 8.80
C GLY A 119 3.95 -5.06 9.38
N GLU A 120 4.33 -3.84 9.74
CA GLU A 120 5.69 -3.53 10.17
C GLU A 120 6.11 -4.22 11.47
N ASP A 121 5.20 -4.38 12.42
CA ASP A 121 5.54 -4.88 13.76
C ASP A 121 5.85 -6.37 13.72
N GLU A 122 5.03 -7.14 13.01
CA GLU A 122 5.21 -8.57 12.78
C GLU A 122 6.44 -8.84 11.92
N ILE A 123 6.71 -7.99 10.92
CA ILE A 123 7.94 -8.06 10.14
C ILE A 123 9.16 -7.82 11.03
N LYS A 124 9.17 -6.76 11.85
CA LYS A 124 10.27 -6.45 12.78
C LYS A 124 10.50 -7.59 13.78
N ALA A 125 9.43 -8.19 14.29
CA ALA A 125 9.52 -9.26 15.28
C ALA A 125 9.90 -10.62 14.69
N GLY A 126 9.40 -10.95 13.49
CA GLY A 126 9.40 -12.31 12.96
C GLY A 126 10.32 -12.59 11.79
N LEU A 127 10.76 -11.57 11.03
CA LEU A 127 11.45 -11.78 9.75
C LEU A 127 12.74 -12.61 9.89
N LYS A 128 13.60 -12.25 10.84
CA LYS A 128 14.87 -12.96 11.06
C LYS A 128 14.64 -14.42 11.46
N GLN A 129 13.65 -14.68 12.31
CA GLN A 129 13.31 -16.04 12.72
C GLN A 129 12.80 -16.85 11.52
N ALA A 130 11.91 -16.29 10.71
CA ALA A 130 11.36 -16.95 9.54
C ALA A 130 12.47 -17.32 8.53
N VAL A 131 13.44 -16.43 8.30
CA VAL A 131 14.61 -16.73 7.44
C VAL A 131 15.43 -17.89 8.02
N ASN A 132 15.73 -17.88 9.31
CA ASN A 132 16.49 -18.96 9.95
C ASN A 132 15.79 -20.31 9.89
N GLU A 133 14.45 -20.33 10.00
CA GLU A 133 13.65 -21.55 9.86
C GLU A 133 13.72 -22.11 8.43
N GLN A 134 13.72 -21.24 7.40
CA GLN A 134 13.89 -21.68 6.01
C GLN A 134 15.30 -22.22 5.73
N MET A 135 16.33 -21.64 6.35
CA MET A 135 17.69 -22.16 6.27
C MET A 135 17.78 -23.60 6.80
N GLN A 136 17.08 -23.91 7.90
CA GLN A 136 17.07 -25.26 8.48
C GLN A 136 16.31 -26.28 7.63
N LYS A 137 15.36 -25.82 6.80
CA LYS A 137 14.57 -26.67 5.88
C LYS A 137 15.24 -26.87 4.52
N ASN A 138 16.53 -26.53 4.37
CA ASN A 138 17.28 -26.53 3.11
C ASN A 138 16.63 -25.68 1.99
N GLY A 139 15.96 -24.58 2.34
CA GLY A 139 15.39 -23.65 1.36
C GLY A 139 14.34 -24.28 0.45
N MET A 140 13.46 -25.15 1.00
CA MET A 140 12.32 -25.65 0.24
C MET A 140 11.57 -24.46 -0.36
N ASP A 141 11.59 -24.39 -1.70
CA ASP A 141 11.19 -23.22 -2.47
C ASP A 141 9.84 -22.67 -1.99
N THR A 142 9.77 -21.35 -1.78
CA THR A 142 8.49 -20.65 -1.93
C THR A 142 7.87 -21.16 -3.22
N PRO A 143 6.64 -21.70 -3.22
CA PRO A 143 6.12 -22.32 -4.43
C PRO A 143 6.17 -21.29 -5.55
N ASP A 144 6.99 -21.55 -6.57
CA ASP A 144 7.08 -20.74 -7.78
C ASP A 144 5.77 -20.91 -8.51
N LEU A 145 4.81 -20.12 -8.07
CA LEU A 145 3.53 -20.05 -8.68
C LEU A 145 3.78 -19.16 -9.90
N SER A 146 3.87 -19.73 -11.08
CA SER A 146 3.82 -18.92 -12.30
C SER A 146 2.38 -18.44 -12.46
N TRP A 147 1.97 -17.36 -11.81
CA TRP A 147 0.58 -16.90 -11.90
C TRP A 147 0.33 -16.22 -13.23
N GLN A 148 -0.69 -16.69 -13.94
CA GLN A 148 -1.24 -15.97 -15.08
C GLN A 148 -2.24 -14.94 -14.54
N VAL A 149 -2.02 -13.68 -14.89
CA VAL A 149 -3.02 -12.62 -14.68
C VAL A 149 -4.24 -13.00 -15.53
N ALA A 150 -5.33 -13.42 -14.90
CA ALA A 150 -6.56 -13.73 -15.60
C ALA A 150 -7.05 -12.46 -16.31
N GLY A 151 -7.06 -12.50 -17.65
CA GLY A 151 -7.51 -11.42 -18.50
C GLY A 151 -9.01 -11.16 -18.36
N ASP A 152 -9.35 -9.87 -18.49
CA ASP A 152 -10.69 -9.29 -18.64
C ASP A 152 -11.69 -9.52 -17.49
N LYS A 153 -11.59 -8.65 -16.47
CA LYS A 153 -12.78 -8.22 -15.72
C LYS A 153 -13.48 -7.14 -16.53
N GLN A 154 -14.78 -7.30 -16.77
CA GLN A 154 -15.61 -6.30 -17.46
C GLN A 154 -15.38 -4.90 -16.88
N LYS A 155 -15.07 -3.94 -17.76
CA LYS A 155 -14.87 -2.52 -17.46
C LYS A 155 -16.03 -1.99 -16.59
N LYS A 156 -15.74 -1.68 -15.31
CA LYS A 156 -16.72 -1.30 -14.28
C LYS A 156 -16.74 0.21 -14.04
N TYR A 157 -16.84 0.99 -15.12
CA TYR A 157 -16.93 2.43 -15.02
C TYR A 157 -17.88 3.02 -16.05
N THR A 158 -18.62 4.04 -15.61
CA THR A 158 -19.45 4.88 -16.46
C THR A 158 -18.61 6.06 -16.90
N VAL A 159 -18.55 6.26 -18.21
CA VAL A 159 -17.85 7.36 -18.84
C VAL A 159 -18.90 8.36 -19.28
N THR A 160 -18.83 9.59 -18.75
CA THR A 160 -19.68 10.68 -19.23
C THR A 160 -18.83 11.77 -19.85
N TYR A 161 -19.29 12.23 -21.01
CA TYR A 161 -18.71 13.36 -21.71
C TYR A 161 -19.59 14.58 -21.45
N THR A 162 -19.03 15.60 -20.82
CA THR A 162 -19.72 16.88 -20.68
C THR A 162 -19.24 17.78 -21.81
N LYS A 163 -20.14 18.10 -22.75
CA LYS A 163 -19.85 19.08 -23.79
C LYS A 163 -19.79 20.47 -23.15
N THR A 164 -18.60 20.95 -22.90
CA THR A 164 -18.30 22.27 -22.34
C THR A 164 -17.21 22.93 -23.15
N ASN A 165 -17.17 24.27 -23.15
CA ASN A 165 -16.06 25.05 -23.72
C ASN A 165 -15.01 25.39 -22.65
N ASP A 166 -15.24 25.00 -21.40
CA ASP A 166 -14.32 25.22 -20.28
C ASP A 166 -13.28 24.09 -20.21
N THR A 167 -12.06 24.46 -19.84
CA THR A 167 -10.95 23.56 -19.60
C THR A 167 -11.12 22.98 -18.21
N GLU A 168 -11.32 21.67 -18.09
CA GLU A 168 -11.34 21.00 -16.80
C GLU A 168 -10.10 20.14 -16.61
N LEU A 169 -9.46 20.27 -15.46
CA LEU A 169 -8.26 19.55 -15.08
C LEU A 169 -8.53 18.76 -13.81
N ILE A 170 -8.21 17.47 -13.83
CA ILE A 170 -8.36 16.61 -12.65
C ILE A 170 -6.97 16.20 -12.19
N TYR A 171 -6.59 16.71 -11.02
CA TYR A 171 -5.28 16.52 -10.41
C TYR A 171 -5.38 15.53 -9.25
N PHE A 172 -4.63 14.44 -9.34
CA PHE A 172 -4.48 13.49 -8.24
C PHE A 172 -3.16 13.69 -7.51
N TYR A 173 -3.25 13.76 -6.18
CA TYR A 173 -2.12 14.04 -5.29
C TYR A 173 -2.17 13.18 -4.03
N LEU A 174 -1.05 13.17 -3.29
CA LEU A 174 -1.00 12.66 -1.92
C LEU A 174 -0.62 13.80 -0.95
N PRO A 175 -1.18 13.83 0.26
CA PRO A 175 -0.74 14.75 1.31
C PRO A 175 0.74 14.55 1.63
N SER A 176 1.43 15.62 2.00
CA SER A 176 2.85 15.59 2.41
C SER A 176 3.82 15.07 1.33
N CYS A 177 3.41 15.07 0.06
CA CYS A 177 4.23 14.70 -1.09
C CYS A 177 4.95 15.94 -1.66
N GLY A 178 6.28 15.96 -1.60
CA GLY A 178 7.09 17.11 -2.05
C GLY A 178 6.97 17.41 -3.55
N ASP A 179 6.83 16.38 -4.39
CA ASP A 179 6.60 16.56 -5.82
C ASP A 179 5.18 17.06 -6.13
N CYS A 180 4.20 16.64 -5.34
CA CYS A 180 2.83 17.13 -5.41
C CYS A 180 2.76 18.61 -5.03
N GLU A 181 3.53 19.05 -4.02
CA GLU A 181 3.65 20.47 -3.65
C GLU A 181 4.24 21.33 -4.78
N LYS A 182 5.20 20.79 -5.55
CA LYS A 182 5.73 21.49 -6.73
C LYS A 182 4.64 21.69 -7.79
N VAL A 183 3.82 20.67 -8.02
CA VAL A 183 2.69 20.74 -8.96
C VAL A 183 1.64 21.72 -8.49
N GLU A 184 1.31 21.75 -7.20
CA GLU A 184 0.39 22.74 -6.63
C GLU A 184 0.80 24.17 -6.96
N LYS A 185 2.10 24.48 -6.83
CA LYS A 185 2.65 25.80 -7.21
C LYS A 185 2.53 26.10 -8.70
N VAL A 186 2.52 25.08 -9.57
CA VAL A 186 2.28 25.25 -11.02
C VAL A 186 0.80 25.54 -11.25
N LEU A 187 -0.10 24.78 -10.62
CA LEU A 187 -1.55 24.94 -10.74
C LEU A 187 -2.02 26.31 -10.24
N ASP A 188 -1.46 26.82 -9.14
CA ASP A 188 -1.80 28.13 -8.57
C ASP A 188 -1.37 29.31 -9.45
N ARG A 189 -0.46 29.09 -10.41
CA ARG A 189 -0.01 30.11 -11.37
C ARG A 189 -0.85 30.13 -12.65
N LEU A 190 -1.73 29.14 -12.85
CA LEU A 190 -2.58 29.11 -14.04
C LEU A 190 -3.58 30.28 -13.99
N PRO A 191 -3.83 30.94 -15.14
CA PRO A 191 -4.85 31.98 -15.20
C PRO A 191 -6.25 31.38 -15.01
N GLY A 192 -7.22 32.18 -14.57
CA GLY A 192 -8.61 31.70 -14.41
C GLY A 192 -9.31 31.38 -15.75
N SER A 193 -8.79 31.88 -16.87
CA SER A 193 -9.27 31.56 -18.22
C SER A 193 -8.17 31.71 -19.26
N VAL A 194 -8.28 30.96 -20.35
CA VAL A 194 -7.39 30.99 -21.51
C VAL A 194 -8.19 31.21 -22.79
N LYS A 195 -7.58 31.90 -23.77
CA LYS A 195 -8.15 32.02 -25.11
C LYS A 195 -7.62 30.87 -25.96
N LEU A 196 -8.54 30.08 -26.50
CA LEU A 196 -8.23 28.91 -27.31
C LEU A 196 -8.78 29.12 -28.73
N GLU A 197 -8.01 28.69 -29.73
CA GLU A 197 -8.49 28.62 -31.12
C GLU A 197 -9.06 27.22 -31.36
N GLN A 198 -10.38 27.12 -31.53
CA GLN A 198 -11.04 25.88 -31.95
C GLN A 198 -11.63 26.09 -33.35
N GLY A 199 -10.99 25.51 -34.37
CA GLY A 199 -11.37 25.73 -35.76
C GLY A 199 -11.15 27.19 -36.16
N ASN A 200 -12.22 27.87 -36.60
CA ASN A 200 -12.19 29.29 -36.98
C ASN A 200 -12.72 30.23 -35.87
N GLU A 201 -13.00 29.72 -34.67
CA GLU A 201 -13.54 30.51 -33.56
C GLU A 201 -12.57 30.62 -32.39
N LEU A 202 -12.50 31.83 -31.82
CA LEU A 202 -11.77 32.13 -30.59
C LEU A 202 -12.70 31.93 -29.39
N ILE A 203 -12.39 30.95 -28.56
CA ILE A 203 -13.18 30.62 -27.38
C ILE A 203 -12.43 31.08 -26.14
N ASN A 204 -13.13 31.80 -25.24
CA ASN A 204 -12.61 32.08 -23.91
C ASN A 204 -13.01 30.95 -22.96
N SER A 205 -12.05 30.08 -22.64
CA SER A 205 -12.24 28.87 -21.84
C SER A 205 -11.85 29.13 -20.39
N LYS A 206 -12.75 28.91 -19.43
CA LYS A 206 -12.39 28.98 -18.01
C LYS A 206 -11.61 27.74 -17.61
N ILE A 207 -10.62 27.90 -16.74
CA ILE A 207 -9.86 26.77 -16.20
C ILE A 207 -10.48 26.36 -14.86
N LYS A 208 -10.99 25.13 -14.81
CA LYS A 208 -11.52 24.48 -13.60
C LYS A 208 -10.57 23.39 -13.15
N ILE A 209 -10.10 23.48 -11.92
CA ILE A 209 -9.16 22.52 -11.33
C ILE A 209 -9.91 21.72 -10.27
N ILE A 210 -9.96 20.39 -10.43
CA ILE A 210 -10.47 19.44 -9.46
C ILE A 210 -9.26 18.73 -8.85
N LYS A 211 -9.08 18.86 -7.53
CA LYS A 211 -7.98 18.21 -6.80
C LYS A 211 -8.54 17.04 -6.02
N LEU A 212 -7.98 15.85 -6.20
CA LEU A 212 -8.42 14.60 -5.57
C LEU A 212 -7.25 13.93 -4.85
N ASN A 213 -7.44 13.63 -3.57
CA ASN A 213 -6.44 12.96 -2.75
C ASN A 213 -6.47 11.45 -3.05
N ALA A 214 -5.41 10.91 -3.67
CA ALA A 214 -5.29 9.50 -4.02
C ALA A 214 -5.12 8.56 -2.81
N GLY A 215 -4.94 9.11 -1.60
CA GLY A 215 -4.96 8.35 -0.35
C GLY A 215 -6.38 8.07 0.17
N GLU A 216 -7.41 8.70 -0.40
CA GLU A 216 -8.82 8.40 -0.10
C GLU A 216 -9.33 7.30 -1.03
N GLU A 217 -10.05 6.32 -0.47
CA GLU A 217 -10.52 5.13 -1.18
C GLU A 217 -11.38 5.48 -2.41
N ASP A 218 -12.37 6.36 -2.24
CA ASP A 218 -13.25 6.79 -3.34
C ASP A 218 -12.46 7.44 -4.50
N ASN A 219 -11.44 8.25 -4.18
CA ASN A 219 -10.61 8.91 -5.18
C ASN A 219 -9.64 7.92 -5.83
N LEU A 220 -9.10 6.97 -5.08
CA LEU A 220 -8.22 5.93 -5.59
C LEU A 220 -8.94 5.06 -6.63
N ASP A 221 -10.21 4.75 -6.41
CA ASP A 221 -11.05 4.04 -7.36
C ASP A 221 -11.24 4.81 -8.67
N ILE A 222 -11.49 6.13 -8.58
CA ILE A 222 -11.57 7.01 -9.75
C ILE A 222 -10.23 7.05 -10.49
N LEU A 223 -9.11 7.15 -9.77
CA LEU A 223 -7.76 7.17 -10.34
C LEU A 223 -7.47 5.87 -11.11
N LYS A 224 -7.74 4.71 -10.51
CA LYS A 224 -7.56 3.40 -11.15
C LYS A 224 -8.45 3.22 -12.38
N ALA A 225 -9.70 3.63 -12.32
CA ALA A 225 -10.60 3.60 -13.47
C ALA A 225 -10.11 4.49 -14.62
N ARG A 226 -9.50 5.64 -14.31
CA ARG A 226 -8.89 6.52 -15.33
C ARG A 226 -7.66 5.89 -15.96
N PHE A 227 -6.80 5.22 -15.19
CA PHE A 227 -5.66 4.48 -15.74
C PHE A 227 -6.10 3.44 -16.75
N GLU A 228 -7.15 2.67 -16.42
CA GLU A 228 -7.68 1.65 -17.31
C GLU A 228 -8.37 2.25 -18.54
N TYR A 229 -9.21 3.28 -18.35
CA TYR A 229 -9.95 3.90 -19.46
C TYR A 229 -9.02 4.57 -20.48
N LEU A 230 -7.99 5.27 -20.01
CA LEU A 230 -7.04 6.00 -20.86
C LEU A 230 -5.80 5.17 -21.23
N ASN A 231 -5.75 3.89 -20.84
CA ASN A 231 -4.63 2.98 -21.05
C ASN A 231 -3.29 3.58 -20.59
N VAL A 232 -3.25 4.14 -19.38
CA VAL A 232 -2.04 4.72 -18.79
C VAL A 232 -1.03 3.57 -18.53
N PRO A 233 0.20 3.64 -19.09
CA PRO A 233 1.23 2.63 -18.88
C PRO A 233 1.55 2.45 -17.40
N VAL A 234 1.87 1.22 -16.99
CA VAL A 234 2.08 0.85 -15.57
C VAL A 234 3.14 1.73 -14.91
N GLU A 235 4.23 2.02 -15.62
CA GLU A 235 5.34 2.87 -15.20
C GLU A 235 4.97 4.34 -15.02
N GLU A 236 3.84 4.78 -15.59
CA GLU A 236 3.31 6.15 -15.47
C GLU A 236 2.13 6.23 -14.50
N GLN A 237 1.66 5.09 -13.98
CA GLN A 237 0.62 5.04 -12.95
C GLN A 237 1.22 5.42 -11.60
N GLN A 238 1.20 6.72 -11.30
CA GLN A 238 1.70 7.30 -10.06
C GLN A 238 1.13 8.71 -9.86
N VAL A 239 1.19 9.22 -8.64
CA VAL A 239 0.96 10.64 -8.34
C VAL A 239 2.29 11.37 -8.16
N PRO A 240 2.36 12.68 -8.47
CA PRO A 240 1.28 13.53 -9.00
C PRO A 240 0.94 13.20 -10.46
N ILE A 241 -0.36 13.17 -10.80
CA ILE A 241 -0.83 13.01 -12.18
C ILE A 241 -2.01 13.95 -12.45
N VAL A 242 -2.04 14.48 -13.67
CA VAL A 242 -3.08 15.36 -14.18
C VAL A 242 -3.79 14.71 -15.36
N PHE A 243 -5.12 14.74 -15.37
CA PHE A 243 -5.96 14.37 -16.50
C PHE A 243 -6.61 15.60 -17.14
N LEU A 244 -6.58 15.66 -18.48
CA LEU A 244 -7.10 16.73 -19.33
C LEU A 244 -7.74 16.09 -20.57
N GLY A 245 -9.03 16.27 -20.80
CA GLY A 245 -9.68 15.68 -21.98
C GLY A 245 -9.65 14.16 -21.95
N ASP A 246 -9.01 13.61 -22.98
CA ASP A 246 -8.67 12.21 -23.21
C ASP A 246 -7.17 11.91 -22.99
N THR A 247 -6.41 12.85 -22.43
CA THR A 247 -4.97 12.71 -22.16
C THR A 247 -4.63 12.88 -20.69
N TRP A 248 -3.37 12.59 -20.36
CA TRP A 248 -2.82 12.61 -19.00
C TRP A 248 -1.35 13.06 -19.00
N ILE A 249 -0.90 13.61 -17.88
CA ILE A 249 0.48 14.01 -17.65
C ILE A 249 0.89 13.54 -16.26
N SER A 250 1.80 12.57 -16.18
CA SER A 250 2.27 11.96 -14.93
C SER A 250 3.65 12.48 -14.52
N GLY A 251 3.85 12.70 -13.23
CA GLY A 251 5.09 13.16 -12.62
C GLY A 251 5.27 14.68 -12.64
N ALA A 252 5.86 15.22 -11.56
CA ALA A 252 5.96 16.67 -11.35
C ALA A 252 6.73 17.41 -12.46
N SER A 253 7.83 16.83 -12.96
CA SER A 253 8.65 17.45 -14.01
C SER A 253 7.92 17.55 -15.34
N ASN A 254 7.18 16.50 -15.72
CA ASN A 254 6.36 16.50 -16.92
C ASN A 254 5.21 17.51 -16.80
N ILE A 255 4.51 17.52 -15.66
CA ILE A 255 3.42 18.47 -15.41
C ILE A 255 3.94 19.91 -15.52
N GLN A 256 5.06 20.22 -14.86
CA GLN A 256 5.64 21.56 -14.91
C GLN A 256 6.01 22.03 -16.32
N SER A 257 6.46 21.12 -17.19
CA SER A 257 6.94 21.46 -18.53
C SER A 257 5.88 21.38 -19.63
N LYS A 258 4.85 20.53 -19.47
CA LYS A 258 3.89 20.20 -20.54
C LYS A 258 2.48 20.74 -20.29
N LEU A 259 2.11 21.01 -19.04
CA LEU A 259 0.73 21.33 -18.68
C LEU A 259 0.18 22.56 -19.40
N GLU A 260 0.93 23.66 -19.40
CA GLU A 260 0.50 24.92 -20.02
C GLU A 260 0.25 24.74 -21.52
N ASN A 261 1.18 24.08 -22.23
CA ASN A 261 1.03 23.79 -23.65
C ASN A 261 -0.16 22.86 -23.93
N ALA A 262 -0.42 21.87 -23.07
CA ALA A 262 -1.56 20.98 -23.21
C ALA A 262 -2.89 21.74 -23.10
N ILE A 263 -2.98 22.67 -22.14
CA ILE A 263 -4.14 23.55 -21.96
C ILE A 263 -4.32 24.46 -23.18
N LEU A 264 -3.26 25.13 -23.64
CA LEU A 264 -3.30 26.04 -24.81
C LEU A 264 -3.64 25.32 -26.12
N SER A 265 -3.31 24.03 -26.22
CA SER A 265 -3.69 23.18 -27.34
C SER A 265 -5.14 22.68 -27.25
N GLY A 266 -5.89 23.07 -26.21
CA GLY A 266 -7.30 22.74 -26.05
C GLY A 266 -7.60 21.36 -25.45
N HIS A 267 -6.60 20.62 -24.95
CA HIS A 267 -6.80 19.27 -24.42
C HIS A 267 -7.73 19.22 -23.20
N GLY A 268 -7.86 20.30 -22.43
CA GLY A 268 -8.77 20.31 -21.28
C GLY A 268 -10.25 20.49 -21.63
N ILE A 269 -10.58 20.77 -22.90
CA ILE A 269 -11.97 20.85 -23.35
C ILE A 269 -12.51 19.42 -23.50
N GLY A 270 -13.66 19.15 -22.88
CA GLY A 270 -14.28 17.84 -22.96
C GLY A 270 -13.63 16.78 -22.06
N THR A 271 -12.96 17.20 -20.97
CA THR A 271 -12.45 16.29 -19.95
C THR A 271 -13.50 15.30 -19.50
N VAL A 272 -13.16 14.03 -19.69
CA VAL A 272 -14.06 12.92 -19.46
C VAL A 272 -14.19 12.67 -17.96
N GLN A 273 -15.43 12.51 -17.50
CA GLN A 273 -15.71 12.04 -16.16
C GLN A 273 -15.77 10.52 -16.19
N VAL A 274 -14.87 9.88 -15.45
CA VAL A 274 -14.86 8.43 -15.26
C VAL A 274 -15.32 8.18 -13.83
N LEU A 275 -16.49 7.54 -13.69
CA LEU A 275 -17.07 7.18 -12.40
C LEU A 275 -17.06 5.66 -12.28
N THR A 276 -16.53 5.12 -11.18
CA THR A 276 -16.61 3.69 -10.89
C THR A 276 -18.05 3.28 -10.58
N THR A 277 -18.51 2.19 -11.20
CA THR A 277 -19.85 1.67 -10.98
C THR A 277 -19.88 0.79 -9.73
N GLY A 278 -19.73 1.38 -8.54
CA GLY A 278 -20.11 0.72 -7.29
C GLY A 278 -21.63 0.46 -7.30
N GLU A 279 -22.04 -0.73 -6.86
CA GLU A 279 -23.41 -1.27 -6.82
C GLU A 279 -24.55 -0.28 -7.11
N SER A 280 -25.31 -0.56 -8.17
CA SER A 280 -26.58 0.07 -8.54
C SER A 280 -27.16 1.06 -7.52
N LYS A 281 -27.00 2.35 -7.77
CA LYS A 281 -28.13 3.26 -7.56
C LYS A 281 -28.69 3.61 -8.92
N PRO A 282 -29.88 3.09 -9.26
CA PRO A 282 -30.63 3.61 -10.39
C PRO A 282 -30.73 5.11 -10.16
N SER A 283 -30.31 5.86 -11.17
CA SER A 283 -30.66 7.25 -11.34
C SER A 283 -32.18 7.34 -11.44
N ASP A 284 -32.85 7.37 -10.29
CA ASP A 284 -34.17 7.97 -10.18
C ASP A 284 -34.40 8.51 -8.76
N ALA A 285 -34.63 9.82 -8.72
CA ALA A 285 -35.22 10.65 -7.67
C ALA A 285 -34.85 10.36 -6.19
N GLY A 286 -34.06 11.29 -5.59
CA GLY A 286 -33.98 11.76 -4.18
C GLY A 286 -34.34 10.88 -2.97
N VAL A 287 -35.38 10.05 -3.05
CA VAL A 287 -35.90 9.17 -2.01
C VAL A 287 -34.99 7.95 -1.77
N LEU A 288 -34.36 7.41 -2.82
CA LEU A 288 -33.46 6.26 -2.70
C LEU A 288 -32.13 6.61 -2.00
N ASN A 289 -31.66 7.86 -2.11
CA ASN A 289 -30.47 8.31 -1.38
C ASN A 289 -30.74 8.38 0.13
N LEU A 290 -31.88 8.92 0.55
CA LEU A 290 -32.25 8.94 1.97
C LEU A 290 -32.44 7.53 2.52
N LEU A 291 -33.12 6.66 1.77
CA LEU A 291 -33.33 5.27 2.17
C LEU A 291 -32.02 4.49 2.26
N SER A 292 -31.09 4.71 1.32
CA SER A 292 -29.78 4.06 1.36
C SER A 292 -28.90 4.55 2.52
N VAL A 293 -28.89 5.86 2.80
CA VAL A 293 -28.16 6.42 3.96
C VAL A 293 -28.77 5.88 5.25
N PHE A 294 -30.10 5.75 5.30
CA PHE A 294 -30.80 5.11 6.41
C PHE A 294 -30.45 3.62 6.54
N LEU A 295 -30.40 2.85 5.44
CA LEU A 295 -30.07 1.42 5.46
C LEU A 295 -28.61 1.16 5.80
N THR A 296 -27.66 1.93 5.26
CA THR A 296 -26.25 1.87 5.63
C THR A 296 -26.06 2.26 7.10
N GLY A 297 -26.75 3.31 7.56
CA GLY A 297 -26.78 3.69 8.97
C GLY A 297 -27.41 2.61 9.86
N LEU A 298 -28.41 1.88 9.38
CA LEU A 298 -29.05 0.77 10.09
C LEU A 298 -28.13 -0.44 10.19
N VAL A 299 -27.46 -0.83 9.10
CA VAL A 299 -26.51 -1.94 9.08
C VAL A 299 -25.31 -1.65 9.98
N ASN A 300 -24.73 -0.46 9.89
CA ASN A 300 -23.61 -0.06 10.74
C ASN A 300 -24.04 0.22 12.20
N GLY A 301 -25.28 0.66 12.41
CA GLY A 301 -25.86 0.88 13.73
C GLY A 301 -26.14 -0.42 14.49
N LEU A 302 -26.42 -1.52 13.78
CA LEU A 302 -26.60 -2.86 14.32
C LEU A 302 -25.26 -3.57 14.59
N SER A 303 -24.35 -2.88 15.30
CA SER A 303 -23.13 -3.50 15.82
C SER A 303 -23.45 -4.60 16.85
N PRO A 304 -22.64 -5.68 16.95
CA PRO A 304 -22.86 -6.77 17.90
C PRO A 304 -23.00 -6.29 19.37
N CYS A 305 -22.26 -5.25 19.73
CA CYS A 305 -22.34 -4.60 21.05
C CYS A 305 -23.68 -3.90 21.29
N SER A 306 -24.20 -3.19 20.28
CA SER A 306 -25.48 -2.49 20.38
C SER A 306 -26.66 -3.45 20.42
N LEU A 307 -26.57 -4.57 19.70
CA LEU A 307 -27.57 -5.64 19.74
C LEU A 307 -27.66 -6.28 21.14
N SER A 308 -26.52 -6.52 21.80
CA SER A 308 -26.50 -7.07 23.16
C SER A 308 -27.18 -6.15 24.18
N MET A 309 -26.97 -4.83 24.08
CA MET A 309 -27.62 -3.85 24.96
C MET A 309 -29.12 -3.74 24.69
N LEU A 310 -29.54 -3.86 23.43
CA LEU A 310 -30.95 -3.83 23.03
C LEU A 310 -31.70 -5.04 23.60
N ILE A 311 -31.11 -6.23 23.53
CA ILE A 311 -31.70 -7.46 24.09
C ILE A 311 -31.82 -7.36 25.61
N LEU A 312 -30.79 -6.84 26.29
CA LEU A 312 -30.82 -6.59 27.73
C LEU A 312 -31.92 -5.58 28.11
N PHE A 313 -32.06 -4.50 27.34
CA PHE A 313 -33.08 -3.49 27.56
C PHE A 313 -34.51 -4.07 27.39
N PHE A 314 -34.75 -4.87 26.35
CA PHE A 314 -36.02 -5.57 26.19
C PHE A 314 -36.29 -6.58 27.32
N SER A 315 -35.26 -7.31 27.78
CA SER A 315 -35.39 -8.21 28.92
C SER A 315 -35.85 -7.49 30.19
N LEU A 316 -35.35 -6.28 30.44
CA LEU A 316 -35.74 -5.47 31.61
C LEU A 316 -37.16 -4.89 31.51
N LEU A 317 -37.61 -4.57 30.29
CA LEU A 317 -38.95 -4.07 30.05
C LEU A 317 -40.02 -5.15 30.17
N ILE A 318 -39.73 -6.36 29.69
CA ILE A 318 -40.61 -7.53 29.86
C ILE A 318 -40.78 -7.86 31.36
N SER A 319 -39.75 -7.62 32.18
CA SER A 319 -39.80 -7.85 33.62
C SER A 319 -40.60 -6.81 34.43
N ASN A 320 -41.00 -5.67 33.84
CA ASN A 320 -41.67 -4.59 34.54
C ASN A 320 -42.92 -4.10 33.80
N GLU A 321 -44.08 -4.66 34.15
CA GLU A 321 -45.39 -4.35 33.53
C GLU A 321 -45.82 -2.86 33.64
N LYS A 322 -45.21 -2.10 34.55
CA LYS A 322 -45.56 -0.69 34.80
C LYS A 322 -44.82 0.31 33.91
N VAL A 323 -43.80 -0.12 33.16
CA VAL A 323 -42.95 0.78 32.36
C VAL A 323 -43.49 0.89 30.94
N LYS A 324 -43.77 2.11 30.48
CA LYS A 324 -44.21 2.37 29.10
C LYS A 324 -43.02 2.20 28.14
N LEU A 325 -43.10 1.20 27.27
CA LEU A 325 -42.11 0.83 26.26
C LEU A 325 -41.57 2.04 25.47
N LEU A 326 -42.46 2.88 24.96
CA LEU A 326 -42.09 4.03 24.12
C LEU A 326 -41.31 5.09 24.91
N GLY A 327 -41.71 5.37 26.15
CA GLY A 327 -41.04 6.36 27.01
C GLY A 327 -39.65 5.90 27.43
N ALA A 328 -39.54 4.65 27.87
CA ALA A 328 -38.25 4.07 28.22
C ALA A 328 -37.29 4.01 27.01
N GLY A 329 -37.81 3.69 25.82
CA GLY A 329 -37.03 3.65 24.58
C GLY A 329 -36.47 5.02 24.19
N ILE A 330 -37.29 6.08 24.26
CA ILE A 330 -36.84 7.44 23.96
C ILE A 330 -35.77 7.90 24.96
N THR A 331 -35.96 7.64 26.26
CA THR A 331 -34.95 7.97 27.29
C THR A 331 -33.64 7.20 27.07
N PHE A 332 -33.71 5.93 26.68
CA PHE A 332 -32.54 5.13 26.36
C PHE A 332 -31.77 5.66 25.14
N ILE A 333 -32.47 5.99 24.05
CA ILE A 333 -31.88 6.57 22.83
C ILE A 333 -31.24 7.92 23.14
N ALA A 334 -31.95 8.80 23.86
CA ALA A 334 -31.45 10.11 24.25
C ALA A 334 -30.20 10.00 25.15
N GLY A 335 -30.21 9.07 26.11
CA GLY A 335 -29.07 8.80 26.98
C GLY A 335 -27.86 8.29 26.22
N LYS A 336 -28.05 7.34 25.29
CA LYS A 336 -26.97 6.86 24.42
C LYS A 336 -26.39 7.97 23.55
N PHE A 337 -27.25 8.75 22.90
CA PHE A 337 -26.82 9.86 22.06
C PHE A 337 -25.99 10.88 22.85
N LEU A 338 -26.45 11.27 24.03
CA LEU A 338 -25.71 12.18 24.92
C LEU A 338 -24.38 11.58 25.38
N ALA A 339 -24.35 10.29 25.72
CA ALA A 339 -23.14 9.59 26.12
C ALA A 339 -22.10 9.55 24.99
N PHE A 340 -22.51 9.32 23.74
CA PHE A 340 -21.60 9.34 22.59
C PHE A 340 -21.07 10.73 22.27
N ILE A 341 -21.90 11.78 22.42
CA ILE A 341 -21.44 13.17 22.30
C ILE A 341 -20.42 13.50 23.40
N LEU A 342 -20.71 13.12 24.65
CA LEU A 342 -19.79 13.34 25.76
C LEU A 342 -18.50 12.56 25.57
N LEU A 343 -18.56 11.29 25.20
CA LEU A 343 -17.40 10.46 24.92
C LEU A 343 -16.56 11.04 23.77
N GLY A 344 -17.19 11.44 22.67
CA GLY A 344 -16.51 12.06 21.53
C GLY A 344 -15.84 13.38 21.91
N THR A 345 -16.53 14.25 22.66
CA THR A 345 -15.95 15.53 23.11
C THR A 345 -14.85 15.36 24.16
N LEU A 346 -14.95 14.36 25.04
CA LEU A 346 -13.94 14.05 26.04
C LEU A 346 -12.69 13.44 25.39
N LEU A 347 -12.87 12.47 24.49
CA LEU A 347 -11.78 11.86 23.72
C LEU A 347 -11.09 12.90 22.84
N TYR A 348 -11.84 13.73 22.12
CA TYR A 348 -11.28 14.81 21.32
C TYR A 348 -10.43 15.77 22.16
N ARG A 349 -10.94 16.22 23.32
CA ARG A 349 -10.18 17.06 24.26
C ARG A 349 -8.96 16.35 24.82
N PHE A 350 -9.05 15.05 25.08
CA PHE A 350 -7.92 14.25 25.54
C PHE A 350 -6.82 14.14 24.48
N PHE A 351 -7.18 13.84 23.23
CA PHE A 351 -6.24 13.77 22.11
C PHE A 351 -5.53 15.10 21.86
N VAL A 352 -6.29 16.20 21.78
CA VAL A 352 -5.73 17.55 21.59
C VAL A 352 -4.78 17.94 22.73
N ASN A 353 -5.12 17.63 23.99
CA ASN A 353 -4.25 17.94 25.12
C ASN A 353 -3.04 16.99 25.23
N ALA A 354 -3.18 15.72 24.84
CA ALA A 354 -2.09 14.75 24.83
C ALA A 354 -1.01 15.13 23.81
N GLU A 355 -1.41 15.52 22.59
CA GLU A 355 -0.49 16.07 21.58
C GLU A 355 0.21 17.34 22.07
N PHE A 356 -0.50 18.27 22.71
CA PHE A 356 0.10 19.51 23.21
C PHE A 356 1.08 19.29 24.38
N SER A 357 0.85 18.28 25.22
CA SER A 357 1.74 17.94 26.35
C SER A 357 3.04 17.25 25.90
N LEU A 358 2.97 16.38 24.89
CA LEU A 358 4.14 15.72 24.31
C LEU A 358 4.98 16.68 23.46
N VAL A 359 4.33 17.57 22.70
CA VAL A 359 5.02 18.64 21.95
C VAL A 359 5.62 19.67 22.91
N SER A 360 4.92 20.11 23.97
CA SER A 360 5.47 21.13 24.88
C SER A 360 6.62 20.63 25.76
N ASN A 361 6.66 19.35 26.16
CA ASN A 361 7.80 18.77 26.87
C ASN A 361 9.03 18.58 25.96
N SER A 362 8.82 18.23 24.68
CA SER A 362 9.91 18.14 23.70
C SER A 362 10.47 19.52 23.30
N VAL A 363 9.60 20.53 23.20
CA VAL A 363 9.98 21.92 22.88
C VAL A 363 10.63 22.63 24.08
N LYS A 364 10.25 22.34 25.32
CA LYS A 364 10.94 22.85 26.51
C LYS A 364 12.32 22.21 26.73
N SER A 365 12.47 20.92 26.41
CA SER A 365 13.78 20.26 26.48
C SER A 365 14.78 20.84 25.46
N HIS A 366 14.33 21.12 24.23
CA HIS A 366 15.17 21.75 23.20
C HIS A 366 15.41 23.26 23.42
N SER A 367 14.46 23.99 24.04
CA SER A 367 14.64 25.41 24.35
C SER A 367 15.58 25.66 25.54
N CYS A 368 15.66 24.73 26.50
CA CYS A 368 16.66 24.82 27.58
C CYS A 368 18.09 24.55 27.10
N LEU A 369 18.29 23.63 26.14
CA LEU A 369 19.62 23.37 25.57
C LEU A 369 20.09 24.52 24.65
N CYS A 370 19.20 25.15 23.88
CA CYS A 370 19.57 26.29 23.04
C CYS A 370 19.82 27.59 23.84
N GLY A 371 19.14 27.78 24.98
CA GLY A 371 19.36 28.93 25.87
C GLY A 371 20.73 28.91 26.57
N PHE A 372 21.28 27.73 26.84
CA PHE A 372 22.61 27.59 27.45
C PHE A 372 23.76 27.81 26.46
N CYS A 373 23.58 27.49 25.18
CA CYS A 373 24.61 27.73 24.15
C CYS A 373 24.74 29.21 23.76
N PHE A 374 23.67 30.00 23.83
CA PHE A 374 23.73 31.43 23.48
C PHE A 374 24.33 32.33 24.56
N TYR A 375 24.37 31.90 25.83
CA TYR A 375 24.97 32.70 26.91
C TYR A 375 26.50 32.59 26.96
N HIS A 376 27.09 31.54 26.37
CA HIS A 376 28.54 31.32 26.40
C HIS A 376 29.31 31.92 25.21
N PHE A 377 28.62 32.50 24.22
CA PHE A 377 29.25 33.09 23.02
C PHE A 377 29.33 34.63 23.03
N LYS A 378 28.89 35.29 24.12
CA LYS A 378 28.88 36.76 24.23
C LYS A 378 29.93 37.34 25.20
N HIS A 379 30.80 36.49 25.76
CA HIS A 379 31.90 36.91 26.65
C HIS A 379 33.21 36.14 26.35
N THR A 380 33.67 36.23 25.11
CA THR A 380 35.08 35.98 24.73
C THR A 380 35.47 36.94 23.62
#